data_AF-A0A3L7UVX8-F1
#
_entry.id   AF-A0A3L7UVX8-F1
#
_cell.length_a   1.000
_cell.length_b   1.000
_cell.length_c   1.000
_cell.angle_alpha   90.00
_cell.angle_beta   90.00
_cell.angle_gamma   90.00
#
_symmetry.space_group_name_H-M   'P 1'
#
loop_
_entity.id
_entity.type
_entity.pdbx_description
1 polymer ?
#
loop_
_entity_poly.entity_id
_entity_poly.type
_entity_poly.pdbx_seq_one_letter_code
_entity_poly.pdbx_strand_id
1 'polypeptide(L)'
;MDNPEGICMKRMNPVVALLIITALASGFLLLQDSMLLQPPESGPMWQQPLTLLPKTLPPTVDSVASAIPVAQEVAFSVKGLNPRASSVYVAVFEAEAGFPYPELSSQTTVVSATEEQVRFWLTLPQNQPVAIAIFQDIDGNGKLSKNAIGIPAEPYGFSNNARGLLGPPAFSQAVLIIRADRDLVKPIEIKVR
;
A
#
# COMPACT_ATOMS: atom_id res chain seq x y z
N MET A 1 16.14 30.37 32.42
CA MET A 1 15.68 31.53 31.65
C MET A 1 16.71 31.69 30.53
N ASP A 2 16.59 31.19 29.32
CA ASP A 2 15.45 30.62 28.58
C ASP A 2 16.01 29.81 27.40
N ASN A 3 15.29 28.75 27.03
CA ASN A 3 15.31 28.04 25.74
C ASN A 3 13.83 27.89 25.36
N PRO A 4 13.46 27.63 24.10
CA PRO A 4 13.65 28.40 22.86
C PRO A 4 12.28 28.68 22.19
N GLU A 5 12.15 29.67 21.32
CA GLU A 5 10.97 29.72 20.44
C GLU A 5 11.35 30.24 19.06
N GLY A 6 11.02 29.42 18.04
CA GLY A 6 10.76 29.89 16.69
C GLY A 6 11.95 29.88 15.73
N ILE A 7 11.86 29.45 14.48
CA ILE A 7 10.72 29.22 13.58
C ILE A 7 11.19 28.19 12.54
N CYS A 8 10.53 27.03 12.49
CA CYS A 8 10.55 26.12 11.36
C CYS A 8 9.37 26.46 10.44
N MET A 9 9.64 27.10 9.31
CA MET A 9 8.68 27.27 8.22
C MET A 9 9.45 27.19 6.90
N LYS A 10 9.79 25.97 6.46
CA LYS A 10 10.05 25.74 5.04
C LYS A 10 8.74 25.37 4.39
N ARG A 11 8.06 26.41 3.89
CA ARG A 11 6.94 26.33 2.96
C ARG A 11 7.26 25.31 1.85
N MET A 12 6.45 24.27 1.80
CA MET A 12 6.43 23.25 0.78
C MET A 12 5.75 23.84 -0.46
N ASN A 13 6.41 23.77 -1.62
CA ASN A 13 5.90 24.28 -2.91
C ASN A 13 4.79 23.35 -3.45
N PRO A 14 3.55 23.85 -3.68
CA PRO A 14 2.49 23.06 -4.27
C PRO A 14 2.52 23.19 -5.80
N VAL A 15 3.46 22.53 -6.47
CA VAL A 15 3.50 22.51 -7.96
C VAL A 15 3.73 21.11 -8.55
N VAL A 16 3.95 20.07 -7.74
CA VAL A 16 4.16 18.71 -8.27
C VAL A 16 2.95 17.83 -7.96
N ALA A 17 1.82 18.16 -8.58
CA ALA A 17 0.61 17.33 -8.54
C ALA A 17 -0.22 17.57 -9.80
N LEU A 18 0.28 17.13 -10.97
CA LEU A 18 -0.56 16.93 -12.16
C LEU A 18 0.17 16.12 -13.23
N LEU A 19 -0.61 15.43 -14.07
CA LEU A 19 -0.26 14.56 -15.21
C LEU A 19 -0.01 13.12 -14.73
N ILE A 20 -0.74 12.09 -15.14
CA ILE A 20 -1.14 11.60 -16.47
C ILE A 20 -2.43 10.78 -16.21
N ILE A 21 -3.52 10.81 -16.98
CA ILE A 21 -3.78 10.00 -18.18
C ILE A 21 -5.07 10.56 -18.84
N THR A 22 -4.96 11.03 -20.08
CA THR A 22 -6.10 11.13 -21.01
C THR A 22 -5.62 10.72 -22.40
N ALA A 23 -6.22 9.70 -22.99
CA ALA A 23 -6.61 9.65 -24.39
C ALA A 23 -7.16 8.26 -24.78
N LEU A 24 -8.07 8.29 -25.76
CA LEU A 24 -8.47 7.23 -26.69
C LEU A 24 -9.80 6.52 -26.40
N ALA A 25 -10.88 7.21 -26.75
CA ALA A 25 -11.96 6.60 -27.53
C ALA A 25 -12.76 7.72 -28.24
N SER A 26 -12.33 8.09 -29.45
CA SER A 26 -13.14 8.88 -30.37
C SER A 26 -13.31 8.09 -31.65
N GLY A 27 -14.56 7.83 -32.03
CA GLY A 27 -14.87 7.33 -33.38
C GLY A 27 -16.02 6.35 -33.43
N PHE A 28 -17.26 6.82 -33.29
CA PHE A 28 -18.35 6.24 -34.08
C PHE A 28 -19.40 7.30 -34.38
N LEU A 29 -19.40 7.71 -35.63
CA LEU A 29 -20.28 8.68 -36.28
C LEU A 29 -21.55 7.93 -36.73
N LEU A 30 -22.73 8.47 -36.46
CA LEU A 30 -23.67 8.95 -37.50
C LEU A 30 -25.05 9.22 -36.89
N LEU A 31 -25.54 10.40 -37.23
CA LEU A 31 -26.88 10.95 -37.00
C LEU A 31 -27.89 10.34 -37.99
N GLN A 32 -29.17 10.67 -37.78
CA GLN A 32 -30.35 10.48 -38.65
C GLN A 32 -31.20 9.24 -38.30
N ASP A 33 -32.52 9.28 -38.22
CA ASP A 33 -33.52 10.33 -38.36
C ASP A 33 -34.88 9.77 -37.88
N SER A 34 -35.82 10.66 -37.60
CA SER A 34 -37.26 10.47 -37.86
C SER A 34 -38.04 9.32 -37.21
N MET A 35 -38.80 9.73 -36.18
CA MET A 35 -40.18 9.31 -35.91
C MET A 35 -40.97 8.78 -37.12
N LEU A 36 -41.69 7.66 -36.95
CA LEU A 36 -43.14 7.58 -37.22
C LEU A 36 -43.79 6.44 -36.41
N LEU A 37 -44.90 6.80 -35.75
CA LEU A 37 -45.95 5.93 -35.19
C LEU A 37 -46.59 5.05 -36.27
N GLN A 38 -47.10 3.85 -35.94
CA GLN A 38 -48.54 3.48 -35.78
C GLN A 38 -48.65 2.09 -35.05
N PRO A 39 -49.83 1.45 -34.83
CA PRO A 39 -50.41 1.20 -33.50
C PRO A 39 -50.64 -0.33 -33.26
N PRO A 40 -51.41 -0.80 -32.24
CA PRO A 40 -51.20 -2.09 -31.59
C PRO A 40 -51.86 -3.27 -32.32
N GLU A 41 -51.11 -4.37 -32.48
CA GLU A 41 -51.72 -5.65 -32.84
C GLU A 41 -52.23 -6.36 -31.60
N SER A 42 -53.55 -6.25 -31.42
CA SER A 42 -54.39 -7.05 -30.56
C SER A 42 -54.41 -8.51 -31.02
N GLY A 43 -53.60 -9.37 -30.40
CA GLY A 43 -53.79 -10.82 -30.43
C GLY A 43 -54.87 -11.27 -29.44
N PRO A 44 -55.58 -12.38 -29.68
CA PRO A 44 -56.62 -12.88 -28.77
C PRO A 44 -56.05 -13.27 -27.40
N MET A 45 -56.58 -12.62 -26.36
CA MET A 45 -56.10 -12.59 -24.98
C MET A 45 -56.55 -13.79 -24.11
N TRP A 46 -57.04 -14.89 -24.69
CA TRP A 46 -57.68 -15.96 -23.89
C TRP A 46 -57.01 -17.34 -23.94
N GLN A 47 -55.81 -17.45 -24.49
CA GLN A 47 -55.09 -18.73 -24.51
C GLN A 47 -53.69 -18.58 -23.95
N GLN A 48 -53.61 -18.35 -22.64
CA GLN A 48 -52.45 -18.75 -21.87
C GLN A 48 -52.92 -19.47 -20.60
N PRO A 49 -52.64 -20.77 -20.42
CA PRO A 49 -52.87 -21.42 -19.14
C PRO A 49 -51.98 -20.72 -18.11
N LEU A 50 -52.57 -20.30 -16.99
CA LEU A 50 -51.85 -19.76 -15.84
C LEU A 50 -50.91 -20.83 -15.30
N THR A 51 -49.70 -20.89 -15.85
CA THR A 51 -48.63 -21.69 -15.29
C THR A 51 -48.12 -20.87 -14.12
N LEU A 52 -48.49 -21.28 -12.92
CA LEU A 52 -47.96 -20.71 -11.68
C LEU A 52 -46.45 -20.96 -11.67
N LEU A 53 -45.67 -20.00 -12.17
CA LEU A 53 -44.23 -20.01 -11.94
C LEU A 53 -44.01 -19.98 -10.43
N PRO A 54 -43.25 -20.92 -9.83
CA PRO A 54 -42.84 -20.76 -8.46
C PRO A 54 -42.05 -19.45 -8.39
N LYS A 55 -42.50 -18.55 -7.51
CA LYS A 55 -41.76 -17.33 -7.18
C LYS A 55 -40.47 -17.75 -6.49
N THR A 56 -39.45 -18.12 -7.26
CA THR A 56 -38.10 -18.29 -6.74
C THR A 56 -37.66 -16.91 -6.29
N LEU A 57 -37.65 -16.69 -4.97
CA LEU A 57 -36.91 -15.57 -4.40
C LEU A 57 -35.49 -15.65 -4.99
N PRO A 58 -34.94 -14.54 -5.52
CA PRO A 58 -33.52 -14.53 -5.84
C PRO A 58 -32.75 -14.95 -4.58
N PRO A 59 -31.68 -15.76 -4.69
CA PRO A 59 -30.83 -16.02 -3.54
C PRO A 59 -30.42 -14.67 -2.97
N THR A 60 -30.71 -14.48 -1.69
CA THR A 60 -30.29 -13.31 -0.91
C THR A 60 -28.84 -13.06 -1.26
N VAL A 61 -28.55 -11.92 -1.89
CA VAL A 61 -27.17 -11.46 -2.06
C VAL A 61 -26.64 -11.25 -0.65
N ASP A 62 -25.87 -12.22 -0.16
CA ASP A 62 -25.16 -12.10 1.11
C ASP A 62 -24.30 -10.85 0.99
N SER A 63 -24.72 -9.84 1.74
CA SER A 63 -24.06 -8.55 1.83
C SER A 63 -22.64 -8.80 2.29
N VAL A 64 -21.69 -8.73 1.37
CA VAL A 64 -20.26 -8.69 1.69
C VAL A 64 -20.00 -7.35 2.36
N ALA A 65 -20.29 -7.31 3.66
CA ALA A 65 -19.91 -6.19 4.50
C ALA A 65 -18.39 -6.12 4.48
N SER A 66 -17.84 -5.23 3.63
CA SER A 66 -16.45 -4.84 3.67
C SER A 66 -16.18 -4.31 5.08
N ALA A 67 -15.50 -5.11 5.91
CA ALA A 67 -14.98 -4.61 7.17
C ALA A 67 -13.99 -3.49 6.84
N ILE A 68 -14.23 -2.30 7.36
CA ILE A 68 -13.28 -1.19 7.24
C ILE A 68 -11.99 -1.67 7.93
N PRO A 69 -10.84 -1.67 7.24
CA PRO A 69 -9.59 -2.10 7.85
C PRO A 69 -9.25 -1.12 8.97
N VAL A 70 -9.24 -1.62 10.21
CA VAL A 70 -8.80 -0.85 11.37
C VAL A 70 -7.28 -0.77 11.32
N ALA A 71 -6.72 0.43 11.43
CA ALA A 71 -5.28 0.63 11.52
C ALA A 71 -4.84 0.89 12.97
N GLN A 72 -3.56 0.66 13.26
CA GLN A 72 -2.95 0.90 14.56
C GLN A 72 -1.57 1.54 14.39
N GLU A 73 -1.24 2.47 15.28
CA GLU A 73 0.13 2.98 15.38
C GLU A 73 1.01 1.98 16.14
N VAL A 74 2.12 1.56 15.52
CA VAL A 74 3.05 0.55 16.04
C VAL A 74 4.45 1.15 16.09
N ALA A 75 5.12 0.95 17.22
CA ALA A 75 6.51 1.38 17.40
C ALA A 75 7.47 0.35 16.80
N PHE A 76 8.50 0.83 16.12
CA PHE A 76 9.59 0.03 15.55
C PHE A 76 10.94 0.52 16.04
N SER A 77 11.91 -0.40 16.06
CA SER A 77 13.31 -0.09 16.34
C SER A 77 14.21 -0.78 15.31
N VAL A 78 14.92 0.01 14.50
CA VAL A 78 15.97 -0.52 13.61
C VAL A 78 17.28 -0.58 14.37
N LYS A 79 18.05 -1.67 14.24
CA LYS A 79 19.39 -1.82 14.82
C LYS A 79 20.40 -2.24 13.76
N GLY A 80 21.67 -1.91 13.99
CA GLY A 80 22.78 -2.26 13.10
C GLY A 80 23.04 -1.21 12.02
N LEU A 81 22.48 -0.01 12.18
CA LEU A 81 22.73 1.10 11.28
C LEU A 81 24.20 1.53 11.37
N ASN A 82 24.71 2.09 10.29
CA ASN A 82 25.98 2.79 10.33
C ASN A 82 25.80 4.10 11.12
N PRO A 83 26.57 4.37 12.20
CA PRO A 83 26.40 5.53 13.08
C PRO A 83 26.91 6.82 12.41
N ARG A 84 26.18 7.28 11.38
CA ARG A 84 26.46 8.49 10.62
C ARG A 84 25.16 9.13 10.18
N ALA A 85 25.16 10.47 10.10
CA ALA A 85 24.06 11.24 9.53
C ALA A 85 23.68 10.72 8.14
N SER A 86 22.47 10.18 8.03
CA SER A 86 21.95 9.48 6.86
C SER A 86 20.42 9.38 6.94
N SER A 87 19.79 8.93 5.87
CA SER A 87 18.35 8.67 5.82
C SER A 87 18.07 7.18 5.87
N VAL A 88 17.10 6.75 6.66
CA VAL A 88 16.60 5.38 6.71
C VAL A 88 15.24 5.36 6.03
N TYR A 89 15.16 4.63 4.93
CA TYR A 89 13.94 4.39 4.19
C TYR A 89 13.25 3.16 4.74
N VAL A 90 11.97 3.30 5.04
CA VAL A 90 11.11 2.25 5.57
C VAL A 90 9.94 2.08 4.61
N ALA A 91 9.93 1.00 3.85
CA ALA A 91 8.92 0.67 2.86
C ALA A 91 7.98 -0.42 3.38
N VAL A 92 6.67 -0.18 3.34
CA VAL A 92 5.63 -1.09 3.81
C VAL A 92 4.93 -1.75 2.61
N PHE A 93 4.72 -3.06 2.70
CA PHE A 93 4.08 -3.86 1.67
C PHE A 93 2.91 -4.64 2.28
N GLU A 94 1.72 -4.48 1.73
CA GLU A 94 0.51 -5.21 2.13
C GLU A 94 0.26 -6.46 1.25
N ALA A 95 1.09 -6.65 0.22
CA ALA A 95 1.04 -7.78 -0.68
C ALA A 95 2.45 -8.17 -1.16
N GLU A 96 2.57 -9.39 -1.69
CA GLU A 96 3.82 -9.89 -2.28
C GLU A 96 4.22 -9.12 -3.56
N ALA A 97 3.23 -8.62 -4.31
CA ALA A 97 3.47 -7.89 -5.53
C ALA A 97 4.35 -6.66 -5.27
N GLY A 98 5.53 -6.65 -5.90
CA GLY A 98 6.50 -5.56 -5.78
C GLY A 98 7.43 -5.63 -4.56
N PHE A 99 7.24 -6.57 -3.64
CA PHE A 99 8.19 -6.77 -2.55
C PHE A 99 9.56 -7.25 -3.09
N PRO A 100 10.70 -6.71 -2.62
CA PRO A 100 10.86 -5.65 -1.61
C PRO A 100 11.27 -4.28 -2.19
N TYR A 101 10.81 -3.94 -3.38
CA TYR A 101 11.23 -2.72 -4.09
C TYR A 101 10.45 -1.50 -3.56
N PRO A 102 11.10 -0.53 -2.88
CA PRO A 102 10.43 0.58 -2.21
C PRO A 102 9.49 1.40 -3.10
N GLU A 103 9.81 1.52 -4.39
CA GLU A 103 9.00 2.21 -5.40
C GLU A 103 7.65 1.53 -5.69
N LEU A 104 7.46 0.28 -5.24
CA LEU A 104 6.23 -0.50 -5.35
C LEU A 104 5.53 -0.70 -3.99
N SER A 105 6.00 -0.02 -2.95
CA SER A 105 5.42 -0.10 -1.60
C SER A 105 4.08 0.63 -1.49
N SER A 106 3.22 0.22 -0.55
CA SER A 106 1.98 0.95 -0.25
C SER A 106 2.24 2.24 0.52
N GLN A 107 3.33 2.28 1.29
CA GLN A 107 3.78 3.43 2.06
C GLN A 107 5.30 3.42 2.18
N THR A 108 5.92 4.60 2.04
CA THR A 108 7.34 4.81 2.37
C THR A 108 7.48 5.94 3.38
N THR A 109 8.20 5.69 4.46
CA THR A 109 8.58 6.68 5.47
C THR A 109 10.09 6.85 5.49
N VAL A 110 10.57 8.09 5.62
CA VAL A 110 12.00 8.40 5.73
C VAL A 110 12.29 8.93 7.12
N VAL A 111 13.29 8.35 7.77
CA VAL A 111 13.70 8.72 9.14
C VAL A 111 15.17 9.11 9.13
N SER A 112 15.52 10.23 9.74
CA SER A 112 16.93 10.61 9.90
C SER A 112 17.60 9.72 10.95
N ALA A 113 18.77 9.19 10.63
CA ALA A 113 19.59 8.41 11.56
C ALA A 113 20.98 9.02 11.71
N THR A 114 21.47 9.04 12.94
CA THR A 114 22.85 9.44 13.28
C THR A 114 23.56 8.38 14.13
N GLU A 115 22.82 7.42 14.67
CA GLU A 115 23.29 6.38 15.59
C GLU A 115 23.07 4.98 15.00
N GLU A 116 23.55 3.94 15.69
CA GLU A 116 23.39 2.54 15.27
C GLU A 116 21.95 2.02 15.42
N GLN A 117 21.08 2.78 16.09
CA GLN A 117 19.70 2.45 16.33
C GLN A 117 18.80 3.66 16.11
N VAL A 118 17.63 3.46 15.52
CA VAL A 118 16.59 4.48 15.40
C VAL A 118 15.22 3.90 15.73
N ARG A 119 14.36 4.72 16.35
CA ARG A 119 12.98 4.38 16.64
C ARG A 119 12.03 5.25 15.83
N PHE A 120 10.93 4.68 15.39
CA PHE A 120 9.91 5.35 14.62
C PHE A 120 8.57 4.65 14.80
N TRP A 121 7.50 5.29 14.33
CA TRP A 121 6.14 4.76 14.40
C TRP A 121 5.55 4.65 13.00
N LEU A 122 4.76 3.61 12.77
CA LEU A 122 3.98 3.41 11.54
C LEU A 122 2.53 3.13 11.88
N THR A 123 1.62 3.70 11.10
CA THR A 123 0.20 3.32 11.14
C THR A 123 -0.03 2.16 10.19
N LEU A 124 -0.28 0.97 10.72
CA LEU A 124 -0.40 -0.27 9.95
C LEU A 124 -1.79 -0.90 10.11
N PRO A 125 -2.31 -1.59 9.07
CA PRO A 125 -3.56 -2.31 9.18
C PRO A 125 -3.45 -3.45 10.21
N GLN A 126 -4.43 -3.53 11.10
CA GLN A 126 -4.54 -4.61 12.07
C GLN A 126 -5.02 -5.89 11.39
N ASN A 127 -4.56 -7.03 11.91
CA ASN A 127 -4.95 -8.39 11.50
C ASN A 127 -4.78 -8.69 10.00
N GLN A 128 -3.94 -7.92 9.30
CA GLN A 128 -3.61 -8.11 7.89
C GLN A 128 -2.11 -8.35 7.71
N PRO A 129 -1.70 -9.10 6.67
CA PRO A 129 -0.29 -9.35 6.38
C PRO A 129 0.40 -8.07 5.92
N VAL A 130 1.48 -7.71 6.60
CA VAL A 130 2.35 -6.61 6.21
C VAL A 130 3.81 -7.04 6.25
N ALA A 131 4.60 -6.66 5.26
CA ALA A 131 6.05 -6.80 5.29
C ALA A 131 6.71 -5.42 5.22
N ILE A 132 7.87 -5.28 5.84
CA ILE A 132 8.64 -4.04 5.87
C ILE A 132 10.01 -4.33 5.28
N ALA A 133 10.44 -3.52 4.33
CA ALA A 133 11.81 -3.47 3.84
C ALA A 133 12.45 -2.16 4.30
N ILE A 134 13.68 -2.24 4.80
CA ILE A 134 14.42 -1.11 5.33
C ILE A 134 15.77 -1.03 4.63
N PHE A 135 16.18 0.17 4.25
CA PHE A 135 17.57 0.44 3.91
C PHE A 135 18.03 1.80 4.44
N GLN A 136 19.32 1.88 4.74
CA GLN A 136 19.99 3.12 5.08
C GLN A 136 20.65 3.68 3.83
N ASP A 137 20.31 4.92 3.49
CA ASP A 137 20.89 5.69 2.40
C ASP A 137 21.99 6.59 2.97
N ILE A 138 23.24 6.15 2.78
CA ILE A 138 24.44 6.80 3.31
C ILE A 138 24.96 7.84 2.30
N ASP A 139 24.76 7.60 1.00
CA ASP A 139 25.22 8.50 -0.06
C ASP A 139 24.20 9.59 -0.45
N GLY A 140 22.95 9.45 -0.02
CA GLY A 140 21.89 10.44 -0.18
C GLY A 140 21.18 10.39 -1.53
N ASN A 141 21.26 9.27 -2.25
CA ASN A 141 20.68 9.12 -3.58
C ASN A 141 19.21 8.63 -3.58
N GLY A 142 18.67 8.29 -2.41
CA GLY A 142 17.31 7.81 -2.19
C GLY A 142 17.04 6.37 -2.64
N LYS A 143 18.07 5.58 -2.92
CA LYS A 143 17.99 4.21 -3.39
C LYS A 143 18.97 3.33 -2.63
N LEU A 144 18.65 2.05 -2.51
CA LEU A 144 19.60 1.08 -1.98
C LEU A 144 20.75 0.89 -2.97
N SER A 145 21.93 1.39 -2.63
CA SER A 145 23.11 1.27 -3.45
C SER A 145 23.57 -0.19 -3.51
N LYS A 146 23.99 -0.62 -4.71
CA LYS A 146 24.43 -1.99 -4.99
C LYS A 146 25.77 -1.97 -5.71
N ASN A 147 26.59 -2.99 -5.47
CA ASN A 147 27.83 -3.18 -6.22
C ASN A 147 27.57 -3.72 -7.65
N ALA A 148 28.62 -3.88 -8.45
CA ALA A 148 28.52 -4.29 -9.86
C ALA A 148 27.87 -5.68 -10.08
N ILE A 149 27.80 -6.51 -9.05
CA ILE A 149 27.15 -7.84 -9.08
C ILE A 149 25.76 -7.84 -8.42
N GLY A 150 25.23 -6.66 -8.05
CA GLY A 150 23.86 -6.48 -7.53
C GLY A 150 23.68 -6.72 -6.03
N ILE A 151 24.77 -6.89 -5.26
CA ILE A 151 24.71 -7.04 -3.80
C ILE A 151 24.59 -5.66 -3.16
N PRO A 152 23.68 -5.46 -2.19
CA PRO A 152 23.59 -4.23 -1.41
C PRO A 152 24.95 -3.83 -0.81
N ALA A 153 25.33 -2.57 -1.02
CA ALA A 153 26.54 -1.97 -0.46
C ALA A 153 26.26 -1.15 0.81
N GLU A 154 24.98 -0.90 1.10
CA GLU A 154 24.51 -0.15 2.26
C GLU A 154 23.65 -1.02 3.18
N PRO A 155 23.52 -0.66 4.47
CA PRO A 155 22.75 -1.44 5.43
C PRO A 155 21.30 -1.63 5.01
N TYR A 156 20.84 -2.88 5.03
CA TYR A 156 19.47 -3.23 4.66
C TYR A 156 18.89 -4.36 5.52
N GLY A 157 17.57 -4.41 5.61
CA GLY A 157 16.88 -5.37 6.46
C GLY A 157 15.41 -5.54 6.11
N PHE A 158 14.80 -6.57 6.69
CA PHE A 158 13.39 -6.90 6.48
C PHE A 158 12.73 -7.18 7.84
N SER A 159 11.43 -6.94 7.92
CA SER A 159 10.62 -7.42 9.04
C SER A 159 10.78 -8.91 9.27
N ASN A 160 10.52 -9.34 10.52
CA ASN A 160 10.82 -10.69 11.00
C ASN A 160 12.30 -11.10 10.87
N ASN A 161 13.20 -10.12 10.63
CA ASN A 161 14.62 -10.35 10.37
C ASN A 161 14.87 -11.37 9.25
N ALA A 162 13.95 -11.42 8.27
CA ALA A 162 13.94 -12.40 7.20
C ALA A 162 15.21 -12.31 6.34
N ARG A 163 15.70 -13.47 5.86
CA ARG A 163 16.90 -13.56 5.02
C ARG A 163 16.70 -14.56 3.90
N GLY A 164 16.92 -14.11 2.66
CA GLY A 164 17.10 -14.99 1.51
C GLY A 164 18.56 -15.50 1.44
N LEU A 165 18.74 -16.68 0.83
CA LEU A 165 20.06 -17.25 0.55
C LEU A 165 20.68 -16.64 -0.72
N LEU A 166 19.87 -16.51 -1.77
CA LEU A 166 20.25 -15.95 -3.07
C LEU A 166 19.25 -14.85 -3.46
N GLY A 167 19.45 -13.66 -2.87
CA GLY A 167 18.59 -12.50 -3.08
C GLY A 167 17.73 -12.13 -1.86
N PRO A 168 16.70 -11.29 -2.05
CA PRO A 168 15.79 -10.94 -0.98
C PRO A 168 15.01 -12.17 -0.47
N PRO A 169 14.53 -12.16 0.78
CA PRO A 169 13.62 -13.20 1.27
C PRO A 169 12.29 -13.17 0.49
N ALA A 170 11.52 -14.25 0.60
CA ALA A 170 10.14 -14.23 0.14
C ALA A 170 9.29 -13.32 1.04
N PHE A 171 8.24 -12.70 0.49
CA PHE A 171 7.30 -11.87 1.25
C PHE A 171 6.80 -12.60 2.50
N SER A 172 6.36 -13.84 2.34
CA SER A 172 5.84 -14.70 3.43
C SER A 172 6.81 -14.88 4.60
N GLN A 173 8.13 -14.79 4.37
CA GLN A 173 9.13 -14.87 5.43
C GLN A 173 9.25 -13.57 6.22
N ALA A 174 8.93 -12.45 5.59
CA ALA A 174 8.97 -11.11 6.17
C ALA A 174 7.62 -10.66 6.76
N VAL A 175 6.52 -11.38 6.52
CA VAL A 175 5.18 -10.99 7.00
C VAL A 175 5.13 -10.86 8.52
N LEU A 176 4.53 -9.76 8.96
CA LEU A 176 4.04 -9.50 10.30
C LEU A 176 2.51 -9.44 10.27
N ILE A 177 1.88 -9.81 11.38
CA ILE A 177 0.45 -9.60 11.61
C ILE A 177 0.32 -8.75 12.86
N ILE A 178 -0.06 -7.48 12.66
CA ILE A 178 -0.23 -6.53 13.76
C ILE A 178 -1.51 -6.87 14.51
N ARG A 179 -1.38 -7.17 15.80
CA ARG A 179 -2.51 -7.50 16.67
C ARG A 179 -2.67 -6.40 17.71
N ALA A 180 -3.92 -5.97 17.88
CA ALA A 180 -4.29 -5.02 18.93
C ALA A 180 -3.74 -5.45 20.30
N ASP A 181 -3.37 -4.46 21.11
CA ASP A 181 -2.79 -4.55 22.46
C ASP A 181 -1.40 -5.19 22.59
N ARG A 182 -1.08 -6.23 21.81
CA ARG A 182 0.21 -6.92 21.91
C ARG A 182 1.37 -6.09 21.37
N ASP A 183 1.17 -5.45 20.23
CA ASP A 183 2.26 -4.77 19.51
C ASP A 183 2.41 -3.30 19.92
N LEU A 184 1.66 -2.86 20.94
CA LEU A 184 1.75 -1.52 21.53
C LEU A 184 2.79 -1.39 22.65
N VAL A 185 3.14 -2.51 23.31
CA VAL A 185 3.92 -2.48 24.56
C VAL A 185 5.43 -2.42 24.30
N LYS A 186 5.91 -3.05 23.23
CA LYS A 186 7.35 -3.10 22.90
C LYS A 186 7.56 -2.79 21.42
N PRO A 187 8.59 -1.98 21.07
CA PRO A 187 8.92 -1.77 19.68
C PRO A 187 9.28 -3.07 18.99
N ILE A 188 8.76 -3.28 17.77
CA ILE A 188 9.16 -4.39 16.92
C ILE A 188 10.59 -4.11 16.43
N GLU A 189 11.51 -5.02 16.74
CA GLU A 189 12.91 -4.87 16.35
C GLU A 189 13.19 -5.43 14.95
N ILE A 190 13.86 -4.63 14.13
CA ILE A 190 14.36 -5.02 12.81
C ILE A 190 15.87 -4.80 12.77
N LYS A 191 16.63 -5.82 12.38
CA LYS A 191 18.07 -5.75 12.23
C LYS A 191 18.42 -5.52 10.77
N VAL A 192 19.19 -4.46 10.51
CA VAL A 192 19.89 -4.28 9.24
C VAL A 192 21.27 -4.92 9.32
N ARG A 193 21.87 -5.16 8.16
CA ARG A 193 23.17 -5.80 7.98
C ARG A 193 23.92 -5.12 6.85
#